data_AF-A0A093X3R3-F1
#
_entry.id   AF-A0A093X3R3-F1
#
_cell.length_a   1.000
_cell.length_b   1.000
_cell.length_c   1.000
_cell.angle_alpha   90.00
_cell.angle_beta   90.00
_cell.angle_gamma   90.00
#
_symmetry.space_group_name_H-M   'P 1'
#
loop_
_entity.id
_entity.type
_entity.pdbx_description
1 polymer ?
#
loop_
_entity_poly.entity_id
_entity_poly.type
_entity_poly.pdbx_seq_one_letter_code
_entity_poly.pdbx_strand_id
1 'polypeptide(L)'
;MGSAADGSDSQAVEIAPASHWPNMRALILVASAEKKGVSSTAGMQTTVATSELFQRRAEVVVPKHMEQMIKAVKDKDFELFGKVTMTDSNSFHATCLDTFPPIFYLNDTSRAAIRVVEAINEKAGKIIAAYTFDAGPNCVIYYEEENMAEVAGAIKSVLGSIEGWEGKGAEIKQSDAAHFDERAVKALQEGLSRVIFTGVGEGPISVKESLLK
;
A
#
# COMPACT_ATOMS: atom_id res chain seq x y z
N MET A 1 -15.81 15.91 -4.14
CA MET A 1 -15.85 16.39 -2.74
C MET A 1 -17.28 16.81 -2.45
N GLY A 2 -17.70 16.66 -1.19
CA GLY A 2 -18.96 17.24 -0.76
C GLY A 2 -18.94 18.77 -0.90
N SER A 3 -20.09 19.32 -1.24
CA SER A 3 -20.39 20.72 -1.46
C SER A 3 -21.42 21.25 -0.45
N ALA A 4 -22.18 20.34 0.18
CA ALA A 4 -23.15 20.70 1.19
C ALA A 4 -22.44 21.10 2.49
N ALA A 5 -22.85 22.24 3.07
CA ALA A 5 -22.24 22.77 4.29
C ALA A 5 -22.43 21.87 5.52
N ASP A 6 -23.43 20.99 5.50
CA ASP A 6 -23.71 20.01 6.54
C ASP A 6 -22.94 18.69 6.34
N GLY A 7 -22.17 18.57 5.25
CA GLY A 7 -21.41 17.36 4.90
C GLY A 7 -22.27 16.19 4.44
N SER A 8 -23.57 16.39 4.18
CA SER A 8 -24.50 15.33 3.80
C SER A 8 -24.12 14.62 2.49
N ASP A 9 -23.31 15.23 1.63
CA ASP A 9 -22.81 14.66 0.38
C ASP A 9 -21.35 14.14 0.47
N SER A 10 -20.76 14.12 1.67
CA SER A 10 -19.46 13.50 1.94
C SER A 10 -19.62 12.04 2.36
N GLN A 11 -19.89 11.17 1.39
CA GLN A 11 -20.19 9.74 1.62
C GLN A 11 -19.26 8.82 0.83
N ALA A 12 -19.17 7.55 1.26
CA ALA A 12 -18.53 6.50 0.49
C ALA A 12 -19.46 6.00 -0.62
N VAL A 13 -18.91 5.79 -1.82
CA VAL A 13 -19.61 5.20 -2.96
C VAL A 13 -18.74 4.09 -3.53
N GLU A 14 -19.34 2.93 -3.78
CA GLU A 14 -18.64 1.82 -4.42
C GLU A 14 -18.30 2.18 -5.88
N ILE A 15 -17.02 2.04 -6.25
CA ILE A 15 -16.56 2.28 -7.63
C ILE A 15 -16.79 1.04 -8.50
N ALA A 16 -16.49 -0.14 -7.96
CA ALA A 16 -16.72 -1.43 -8.59
C ALA A 16 -16.77 -2.53 -7.50
N PRO A 17 -17.60 -3.58 -7.66
CA PRO A 17 -17.67 -4.68 -6.71
C PRO A 17 -16.39 -5.53 -6.73
N ALA A 18 -16.17 -6.35 -5.69
CA ALA A 18 -15.00 -7.24 -5.61
C ALA A 18 -14.89 -8.19 -6.82
N SER A 19 -16.03 -8.66 -7.34
CA SER A 19 -16.12 -9.49 -8.54
C SER A 19 -15.66 -8.80 -9.83
N HIS A 20 -15.52 -7.47 -9.83
CA HIS A 20 -15.02 -6.72 -10.99
C HIS A 20 -13.56 -7.06 -11.24
N TRP A 21 -12.68 -7.03 -10.23
CA TRP A 21 -11.24 -7.26 -10.40
C TRP A 21 -10.72 -8.39 -9.49
N PRO A 22 -11.15 -9.66 -9.73
CA PRO A 22 -10.97 -10.76 -8.77
C PRO A 22 -9.54 -11.28 -8.68
N ASN A 23 -8.69 -11.01 -9.67
CA ASN A 23 -7.27 -11.41 -9.69
C ASN A 23 -6.37 -10.43 -8.92
N MET A 24 -6.88 -9.33 -8.38
CA MET A 24 -6.09 -8.42 -7.54
C MET A 24 -5.71 -9.09 -6.22
N ARG A 25 -4.44 -8.97 -5.85
CA ARG A 25 -3.84 -9.54 -4.64
C ARG A 25 -3.13 -8.44 -3.85
N ALA A 26 -2.96 -8.67 -2.55
CA ALA A 26 -2.17 -7.81 -1.67
C ALA A 26 -1.25 -8.64 -0.78
N LEU A 27 0.02 -8.23 -0.71
CA LEU A 27 1.03 -8.70 0.22
C LEU A 27 1.38 -7.56 1.17
N ILE A 28 1.13 -7.75 2.45
CA ILE A 28 1.44 -6.76 3.49
C ILE A 28 2.73 -7.18 4.19
N LEU A 29 3.74 -6.31 4.16
CA LEU A 29 4.97 -6.44 4.91
C LEU A 29 4.83 -5.67 6.22
N VAL A 30 4.71 -6.38 7.34
CA VAL A 30 4.47 -5.77 8.65
C VAL A 30 5.81 -5.49 9.32
N ALA A 31 6.15 -4.22 9.43
CA ALA A 31 7.40 -3.79 10.06
C ALA A 31 7.38 -4.08 11.57
N SER A 32 8.54 -4.47 12.10
CA SER A 32 8.79 -4.61 13.52
C SER A 32 8.58 -3.25 14.19
N ALA A 33 7.66 -3.21 15.16
CA ALA A 33 7.17 -1.96 15.70
C ALA A 33 8.21 -1.24 16.57
N GLU A 34 8.71 -0.09 16.11
CA GLU A 34 9.10 0.98 17.02
C GLU A 34 7.89 1.88 17.31
N LYS A 35 7.88 2.55 18.47
CA LYS A 35 6.74 3.36 18.94
C LYS A 35 6.26 4.32 17.84
N LYS A 36 4.96 4.29 17.57
CA LYS A 36 4.29 5.24 16.67
C LYS A 36 4.51 6.66 17.18
N GLY A 37 5.34 7.45 16.49
CA GLY A 37 5.75 8.78 16.96
C GLY A 37 4.60 9.79 17.05
N VAL A 38 3.70 9.80 16.05
CA VAL A 38 2.55 10.73 15.98
C VAL A 38 1.31 9.97 15.50
N SER A 39 0.15 10.20 16.15
CA SER A 39 -1.12 9.61 15.71
C SER A 39 -1.60 10.24 14.39
N SER A 40 -2.39 9.51 13.60
CA SER A 40 -2.88 10.03 12.31
C SER A 40 -3.72 11.30 12.48
N THR A 41 -4.57 11.38 13.51
CA THR A 41 -5.42 12.55 13.78
C THR A 41 -4.62 13.80 14.10
N ALA A 42 -3.60 13.69 14.97
CA ALA A 42 -2.74 14.82 15.27
C ALA A 42 -1.90 15.20 14.03
N GLY A 43 -1.33 14.19 13.35
CA GLY A 43 -0.48 14.41 12.19
C GLY A 43 -1.19 15.11 11.03
N MET A 44 -2.42 14.73 10.72
CA MET A 44 -3.18 15.37 9.63
C MET A 44 -3.51 16.83 9.94
N GLN A 45 -3.87 17.15 11.18
CA GLN A 45 -4.18 18.53 11.59
C GLN A 45 -2.95 19.42 11.48
N THR A 46 -1.79 18.95 11.96
CA THR A 46 -0.53 19.69 11.83
C THR A 46 -0.12 19.85 10.36
N THR A 47 -0.33 18.83 9.53
CA THR A 47 -0.02 18.90 8.09
C THR A 47 -0.87 19.97 7.40
N VAL A 48 -2.18 20.00 7.65
CA VAL A 48 -3.08 21.05 7.15
C VAL A 48 -2.61 22.44 7.59
N ALA A 49 -2.15 22.57 8.84
CA ALA A 49 -1.79 23.85 9.42
C ALA A 49 -0.40 24.37 8.97
N THR A 50 0.52 23.50 8.54
CA THR A 50 1.94 23.86 8.41
C THR A 50 2.63 23.42 7.12
N SER A 51 2.12 22.43 6.38
CA SER A 51 2.74 22.00 5.12
C SER A 51 2.31 22.91 3.98
N GLU A 52 3.29 23.56 3.34
CA GLU A 52 3.06 24.37 2.14
C GLU A 52 2.71 23.49 0.91
N LEU A 53 3.19 22.25 0.88
CA LEU A 53 2.87 21.29 -0.19
C LEU A 53 1.45 20.73 -0.12
N PHE A 54 0.84 20.69 1.08
CA PHE A 54 -0.45 20.04 1.29
C PHE A 54 -1.58 20.70 0.50
N GLN A 55 -1.60 22.04 0.42
CA GLN A 55 -2.64 22.75 -0.34
C GLN A 55 -2.65 22.32 -1.80
N ARG A 56 -1.48 22.26 -2.45
CA ARG A 56 -1.36 21.81 -3.84
C ARG A 56 -1.78 20.35 -4.01
N ARG A 57 -1.46 19.50 -3.03
CA ARG A 57 -1.90 18.08 -3.03
C ARG A 57 -3.43 18.00 -3.05
N ALA A 58 -4.09 18.71 -2.14
CA ALA A 58 -5.55 18.67 -1.99
C ALA A 58 -6.29 19.27 -3.20
N GLU A 59 -5.82 20.40 -3.73
CA GLU A 59 -6.53 21.14 -4.78
C GLU A 59 -6.30 20.59 -6.18
N VAL A 60 -5.14 19.97 -6.44
CA VAL A 60 -4.72 19.62 -7.80
C VAL A 60 -4.32 18.16 -7.96
N VAL A 61 -3.50 17.63 -7.06
CA VAL A 61 -2.95 16.27 -7.21
C VAL A 61 -4.04 15.23 -6.96
N VAL A 62 -4.77 15.33 -5.85
CA VAL A 62 -5.80 14.36 -5.46
C VAL A 62 -6.96 14.32 -6.47
N PRO A 63 -7.56 15.44 -6.92
CA PRO A 63 -8.63 15.39 -7.93
C PRO A 63 -8.21 14.66 -9.21
N LYS A 64 -7.00 14.96 -9.71
CA LYS A 64 -6.43 14.26 -10.88
C LYS A 64 -6.22 12.77 -10.62
N HIS A 65 -5.61 12.41 -9.49
CA HIS A 65 -5.38 11.02 -9.12
C HIS A 65 -6.69 10.24 -8.95
N MET A 66 -7.74 10.87 -8.41
CA MET A 66 -9.06 10.26 -8.29
C MET A 66 -9.64 9.90 -9.66
N GLU A 67 -9.60 10.80 -10.64
CA GLU A 67 -10.06 10.52 -12.00
C GLU A 67 -9.26 9.36 -12.64
N GLN A 68 -7.94 9.40 -12.50
CA GLN A 68 -7.04 8.36 -13.03
C GLN A 68 -7.26 7.00 -12.37
N MET A 69 -7.43 6.97 -11.04
CA MET A 69 -7.65 5.75 -10.27
C MET A 69 -9.02 5.13 -10.58
N ILE A 70 -10.07 5.95 -10.66
CA ILE A 70 -11.42 5.48 -11.04
C ILE A 70 -11.36 4.85 -12.44
N LYS A 71 -10.67 5.50 -13.39
CA LYS A 71 -10.46 4.95 -14.73
C LYS A 71 -9.68 3.63 -14.68
N ALA A 72 -8.56 3.59 -13.94
CA ALA A 72 -7.74 2.39 -13.81
C ALA A 72 -8.52 1.19 -13.26
N VAL A 73 -9.34 1.41 -12.22
CA VAL A 73 -10.19 0.36 -11.65
C VAL A 73 -11.26 -0.10 -12.65
N LYS A 74 -11.96 0.83 -13.32
CA LYS A 74 -13.00 0.48 -14.30
C LYS A 74 -12.45 -0.32 -15.48
N ASP A 75 -11.27 0.06 -15.96
CA ASP A 75 -10.64 -0.55 -17.13
C ASP A 75 -9.72 -1.74 -16.79
N LYS A 76 -9.52 -2.03 -15.49
CA LYS A 76 -8.54 -3.02 -15.00
C LYS A 76 -7.13 -2.76 -15.52
N ASP A 77 -6.76 -1.49 -15.61
CA ASP A 77 -5.44 -1.05 -16.04
C ASP A 77 -4.49 -1.05 -14.85
N PHE A 78 -3.77 -2.16 -14.65
CA PHE A 78 -2.86 -2.31 -13.52
C PHE A 78 -1.67 -1.35 -13.57
N GLU A 79 -1.16 -1.02 -14.76
CA GLU A 79 -0.03 -0.09 -14.88
C GLU A 79 -0.42 1.31 -14.42
N LEU A 80 -1.59 1.81 -14.85
CA LEU A 80 -2.12 3.09 -14.37
C LEU A 80 -2.46 3.02 -12.88
N PHE A 81 -3.12 1.96 -12.42
CA PHE A 81 -3.43 1.74 -11.00
C PHE A 81 -2.17 1.80 -10.15
N GLY A 82 -1.13 1.06 -10.53
CA GLY A 82 0.10 0.96 -9.78
C GLY A 82 0.87 2.28 -9.76
N LYS A 83 0.95 2.97 -10.90
CA LYS A 83 1.59 4.29 -10.99
C LYS A 83 0.92 5.32 -10.08
N VAL A 84 -0.41 5.41 -10.11
CA VAL A 84 -1.16 6.35 -9.27
C VAL A 84 -1.02 5.97 -7.80
N THR A 85 -1.11 4.69 -7.45
CA THR A 85 -0.96 4.19 -6.08
C THR A 85 0.39 4.57 -5.47
N MET A 86 1.49 4.26 -6.15
CA MET A 86 2.85 4.56 -5.65
C MET A 86 3.10 6.07 -5.57
N THR A 87 2.68 6.82 -6.60
CA THR A 87 2.85 8.28 -6.64
C THR A 87 2.05 8.96 -5.53
N ASP A 88 0.81 8.51 -5.27
CA ASP A 88 -0.03 9.10 -4.24
C ASP A 88 0.46 8.77 -2.83
N SER A 89 0.94 7.55 -2.59
CA SER A 89 1.60 7.18 -1.34
C SER A 89 2.83 8.05 -1.08
N ASN A 90 3.71 8.20 -2.07
CA ASN A 90 4.88 9.08 -1.97
C ASN A 90 4.48 10.54 -1.70
N SER A 91 3.45 11.04 -2.40
CA SER A 91 2.97 12.42 -2.23
C SER A 91 2.36 12.66 -0.84
N PHE A 92 1.65 11.67 -0.27
CA PHE A 92 1.18 11.73 1.12
C PHE A 92 2.36 11.87 2.08
N HIS A 93 3.35 10.96 2.02
CA HIS A 93 4.51 11.01 2.91
C HIS A 93 5.40 12.24 2.70
N ALA A 94 5.43 12.80 1.49
CA ALA A 94 6.10 14.08 1.22
C ALA A 94 5.44 15.25 1.96
N THR A 95 4.10 15.30 2.01
CA THR A 95 3.41 16.32 2.82
C THR A 95 3.63 16.11 4.32
N CYS A 96 3.76 14.87 4.80
CA CYS A 96 4.13 14.60 6.18
C CYS A 96 5.56 15.09 6.51
N LEU A 97 6.49 14.95 5.57
CA LEU A 97 7.86 15.44 5.72
C LEU A 97 7.94 16.97 5.71
N ASP A 98 7.07 17.63 4.94
CA ASP A 98 6.96 19.09 4.82
C ASP A 98 6.26 19.77 6.01
N THR A 99 5.52 19.00 6.83
CA THR A 99 4.90 19.46 8.08
C THR A 99 5.95 19.98 9.09
N PHE A 100 5.58 20.95 9.94
CA PHE A 100 6.43 21.44 11.03
C PHE A 100 5.81 21.21 12.43
N PRO A 101 6.46 20.45 13.34
CA PRO A 101 7.66 19.61 13.11
C PRO A 101 7.41 18.46 12.11
N PRO A 102 8.46 17.94 11.44
CA PRO A 102 8.32 16.92 10.41
C PRO A 102 7.78 15.60 10.98
N ILE A 103 6.94 14.95 10.20
CA ILE A 103 6.34 13.66 10.53
C ILE A 103 6.99 12.56 9.69
N PHE A 104 7.60 11.59 10.37
CA PHE A 104 8.21 10.42 9.74
C PHE A 104 7.40 9.17 10.04
N TYR A 105 6.66 8.68 9.04
CA TYR A 105 6.03 7.36 9.09
C TYR A 105 6.90 6.26 8.48
N LEU A 106 7.66 6.61 7.43
CA LEU A 106 8.52 5.66 6.72
C LEU A 106 9.88 5.54 7.39
N ASN A 107 10.30 4.30 7.64
CA ASN A 107 11.64 3.98 8.15
C ASN A 107 12.50 3.33 7.05
N ASP A 108 13.68 2.82 7.42
CA ASP A 108 14.58 2.17 6.45
C ASP A 108 13.98 0.88 5.87
N THR A 109 13.19 0.14 6.65
CA THR A 109 12.45 -1.03 6.17
C THR A 109 11.44 -0.64 5.10
N SER A 110 10.71 0.46 5.29
CA SER A 110 9.78 1.00 4.28
C SER A 110 10.52 1.38 2.99
N ARG A 111 11.66 2.07 3.10
CA ARG A 111 12.50 2.44 1.95
C ARG A 111 13.07 1.22 1.23
N ALA A 112 13.44 0.17 1.97
CA ALA A 112 13.88 -1.08 1.39
C ALA A 112 12.76 -1.79 0.61
N ALA A 113 11.52 -1.76 1.12
CA ALA A 113 10.37 -2.31 0.41
C ALA A 113 10.09 -1.58 -0.90
N ILE A 114 10.21 -0.24 -0.93
CA ILE A 114 10.13 0.56 -2.16
C ILE A 114 11.16 0.07 -3.18
N ARG A 115 12.43 -0.06 -2.78
CA ARG A 115 13.50 -0.52 -3.68
C ARG A 115 13.25 -1.91 -4.25
N VAL A 116 12.73 -2.83 -3.43
CA VAL A 116 12.39 -4.17 -3.89
C VAL A 116 11.27 -4.12 -4.93
N VAL A 117 10.21 -3.35 -4.70
CA VAL A 117 9.11 -3.22 -5.68
C VAL A 117 9.55 -2.55 -6.97
N GLU A 118 10.38 -1.50 -6.90
CA GLU A 118 10.96 -0.88 -8.10
C GLU A 118 11.84 -1.86 -8.88
N ALA A 119 12.66 -2.67 -8.20
CA ALA A 119 13.50 -3.69 -8.85
C ALA A 119 12.65 -4.78 -9.54
N ILE A 120 11.53 -5.19 -8.94
CA ILE A 120 10.56 -6.12 -9.56
C ILE A 120 10.03 -5.52 -10.87
N ASN A 121 9.57 -4.26 -10.83
CA ASN A 121 9.02 -3.58 -12.01
C ASN A 121 10.08 -3.35 -13.09
N GLU A 122 11.32 -3.00 -12.71
CA GLU A 122 12.44 -2.83 -13.63
C GLU A 122 12.76 -4.13 -14.36
N LYS A 123 12.86 -5.25 -13.63
CA LYS A 123 13.10 -6.57 -14.22
C LYS A 123 11.96 -6.99 -15.16
N ALA A 124 10.71 -6.67 -14.82
CA ALA A 124 9.55 -6.98 -15.65
C ALA A 124 9.43 -6.08 -16.89
N GLY A 125 10.10 -4.92 -16.89
CA GLY A 125 9.99 -3.90 -17.94
C GLY A 125 8.66 -3.14 -17.95
N LYS A 126 7.80 -3.35 -16.94
CA LYS A 126 6.49 -2.70 -16.75
C LYS A 126 6.08 -2.76 -15.28
N ILE A 127 5.03 -2.02 -14.91
CA ILE A 127 4.50 -2.03 -13.54
C ILE A 127 3.67 -3.31 -13.33
N ILE A 128 4.18 -4.24 -12.51
CA ILE A 128 3.47 -5.47 -12.09
C ILE A 128 3.26 -5.55 -10.57
N ALA A 129 3.92 -4.67 -9.82
CA ALA A 129 3.76 -4.50 -8.39
C ALA A 129 3.65 -3.02 -8.02
N ALA A 130 2.78 -2.70 -7.07
CA ALA A 130 2.57 -1.33 -6.60
C ALA A 130 2.57 -1.28 -5.08
N TYR A 131 3.48 -0.48 -4.52
CA TYR A 131 3.54 -0.28 -3.07
C TYR A 131 2.65 0.89 -2.62
N THR A 132 2.16 0.81 -1.39
CA THR A 132 1.57 1.94 -0.66
C THR A 132 1.81 1.80 0.84
N PHE A 133 1.76 2.94 1.53
CA PHE A 133 2.01 3.09 2.95
C PHE A 133 1.01 4.08 3.54
N ASP A 134 0.36 3.69 4.64
CA ASP A 134 -0.48 4.57 5.46
C ASP A 134 0.35 5.34 6.50
N ALA A 135 -0.27 5.78 7.59
CA ALA A 135 0.39 6.41 8.74
C ALA A 135 1.20 5.40 9.58
N GLY A 136 2.21 4.77 8.98
CA GLY A 136 3.14 3.84 9.60
C GLY A 136 4.08 3.17 8.58
N PRO A 137 5.03 2.36 9.08
CA PRO A 137 6.09 1.78 8.25
C PRO A 137 5.68 0.54 7.42
N ASN A 138 4.48 0.01 7.62
CA ASN A 138 4.00 -1.19 6.94
C ASN A 138 3.82 -0.93 5.43
N CYS A 139 4.39 -1.80 4.61
CA CYS A 139 4.24 -1.74 3.15
C CYS A 139 3.08 -2.65 2.72
N VAL A 140 2.15 -2.13 1.95
CA VAL A 140 1.16 -2.93 1.22
C VAL A 140 1.58 -2.97 -0.24
N ILE A 141 1.74 -4.18 -0.79
CA ILE A 141 2.11 -4.41 -2.18
C ILE A 141 0.90 -5.01 -2.91
N TYR A 142 0.34 -4.27 -3.84
CA TYR A 142 -0.66 -4.76 -4.79
C TYR A 142 0.00 -5.39 -6.00
N TYR A 143 -0.60 -6.46 -6.52
CA TYR A 143 -0.20 -7.14 -7.74
C TYR A 143 -1.38 -7.97 -8.27
N GLU A 144 -1.32 -8.36 -9.54
CA GLU A 144 -2.28 -9.32 -10.11
C GLU A 144 -1.78 -10.76 -9.93
N GLU A 145 -2.71 -11.69 -9.71
CA GLU A 145 -2.43 -13.12 -9.47
C GLU A 145 -1.52 -13.76 -10.52
N GLU A 146 -1.61 -13.34 -11.79
CA GLU A 146 -0.73 -13.81 -12.85
C GLU A 146 0.76 -13.50 -12.61
N ASN A 147 1.06 -12.45 -11.85
CA ASN A 147 2.41 -12.02 -11.49
C ASN A 147 2.84 -12.53 -10.11
N MET A 148 2.12 -13.52 -9.54
CA MET A 148 2.38 -14.02 -8.19
C MET A 148 3.82 -14.55 -8.03
N ALA A 149 4.37 -15.21 -9.05
CA ALA A 149 5.73 -15.74 -9.00
C ALA A 149 6.77 -14.61 -8.98
N GLU A 150 6.62 -13.61 -9.84
CA GLU A 150 7.53 -12.48 -10.01
C GLU A 150 7.49 -11.52 -8.83
N VAL A 151 6.33 -11.39 -8.18
CA VAL A 151 6.14 -10.48 -7.04
C VAL A 151 6.30 -11.23 -5.72
N ALA A 152 5.27 -11.99 -5.32
CA ALA A 152 5.26 -12.65 -4.01
C ALA A 152 6.27 -13.79 -3.92
N GLY A 153 6.50 -14.53 -5.02
CA GLY A 153 7.51 -15.58 -5.09
C GLY A 153 8.94 -15.06 -4.93
N ALA A 154 9.27 -13.92 -5.56
CA ALA A 154 10.59 -13.31 -5.43
C ALA A 154 10.81 -12.78 -4.01
N ILE A 155 9.80 -12.13 -3.43
CA ILE A 155 9.86 -11.68 -2.03
C ILE A 155 9.99 -12.87 -1.06
N LYS A 156 9.27 -13.98 -1.31
CA LYS A 156 9.39 -15.21 -0.50
C LYS A 156 10.78 -15.84 -0.56
N SER A 157 11.48 -15.72 -1.69
CA SER A 157 12.85 -16.24 -1.82
C SER A 157 13.82 -15.61 -0.83
N VAL A 158 13.58 -14.35 -0.45
CA VAL A 158 14.47 -13.62 0.47
C VAL A 158 13.88 -13.44 1.88
N LEU A 159 12.55 -13.53 2.03
CA LEU A 159 11.85 -13.37 3.31
C LEU A 159 11.18 -14.66 3.82
N GLY A 160 11.47 -15.82 3.22
CA GLY A 160 10.77 -17.07 3.52
C GLY A 160 10.88 -17.57 4.98
N SER A 161 11.81 -17.02 5.76
CA SER A 161 11.97 -17.31 7.20
C SER A 161 11.09 -16.43 8.11
N ILE A 162 10.40 -15.44 7.57
CA ILE A 162 9.52 -14.53 8.32
C ILE A 162 8.14 -15.19 8.53
N GLU A 163 7.49 -14.94 9.66
CA GLU A 163 6.15 -15.47 9.94
C GLU A 163 5.11 -14.97 8.90
N GLY A 164 4.13 -15.79 8.53
CA GLY A 164 2.98 -15.39 7.72
C GLY A 164 2.96 -15.95 6.30
N TRP A 165 3.95 -16.77 5.93
CA TRP A 165 3.93 -17.55 4.68
C TRP A 165 3.14 -18.85 4.80
N GLU A 166 2.53 -19.14 5.95
CA GLU A 166 1.63 -20.26 6.15
C GLU A 166 0.26 -20.01 5.49
N GLY A 167 -0.59 -21.04 5.40
CA GLY A 167 -1.92 -20.92 4.80
C GLY A 167 -1.86 -20.51 3.32
N LYS A 168 -2.48 -19.38 2.96
CA LYS A 168 -2.49 -18.85 1.58
C LYS A 168 -1.08 -18.57 1.03
N GLY A 169 -0.11 -18.28 1.90
CA GLY A 169 1.28 -18.06 1.49
C GLY A 169 2.05 -19.34 1.16
N ALA A 170 1.55 -20.51 1.56
CA ALA A 170 2.30 -21.76 1.49
C ALA A 170 2.50 -22.23 0.06
N GLU A 171 1.48 -22.04 -0.79
CA GLU A 171 1.46 -22.44 -2.19
C GLU A 171 2.32 -21.55 -3.10
N ILE A 172 2.71 -20.36 -2.61
CA ILE A 172 3.56 -19.44 -3.34
C ILE A 172 4.94 -20.08 -3.50
N LYS A 173 5.35 -20.34 -4.73
CA LYS A 173 6.67 -20.88 -5.05
C LYS A 173 7.71 -19.76 -5.03
N GLN A 174 8.86 -20.05 -4.43
CA GLN A 174 10.03 -19.17 -4.53
C GLN A 174 10.45 -19.02 -6.00
N SER A 175 10.88 -17.82 -6.37
CA SER A 175 11.31 -17.47 -7.72
C SER A 175 12.63 -16.68 -7.70
N ASP A 176 13.10 -16.25 -8.88
CA ASP A 176 14.36 -15.52 -9.00
C ASP A 176 14.29 -14.12 -8.34
N ALA A 177 15.13 -13.93 -7.33
CA ALA A 177 15.31 -12.69 -6.57
C ALA A 177 16.72 -12.10 -6.69
N ALA A 178 17.55 -12.56 -7.62
CA ALA A 178 18.96 -12.14 -7.76
C ALA A 178 19.14 -10.66 -8.10
N HIS A 179 18.08 -9.99 -8.56
CA HIS A 179 18.04 -8.58 -8.93
C HIS A 179 17.77 -7.64 -7.75
N PHE A 180 17.48 -8.17 -6.55
CA PHE A 180 17.29 -7.34 -5.36
C PHE A 180 18.62 -6.86 -4.79
N ASP A 181 18.67 -5.58 -4.40
CA ASP A 181 19.79 -5.00 -3.66
C ASP A 181 19.96 -5.72 -2.30
N GLU A 182 21.16 -6.26 -2.05
CA GLU A 182 21.46 -7.03 -0.83
C GLU A 182 21.20 -6.23 0.44
N ARG A 183 21.45 -4.91 0.41
CA ARG A 183 21.20 -4.03 1.57
C ARG A 183 19.71 -3.88 1.83
N ALA A 184 18.90 -3.71 0.79
CA ALA A 184 17.45 -3.68 0.92
C ALA A 184 16.91 -5.01 1.46
N VAL A 185 17.38 -6.15 0.94
CA VAL A 185 17.00 -7.48 1.44
C VAL A 185 17.30 -7.62 2.93
N LYS A 186 18.52 -7.28 3.34
CA LYS A 186 18.91 -7.34 4.76
C LYS A 186 18.04 -6.45 5.65
N ALA A 187 17.78 -5.21 5.22
CA ALA A 187 16.92 -4.29 5.97
C ALA A 187 15.46 -4.79 6.11
N LEU A 188 14.95 -5.53 5.13
CA LEU A 188 13.65 -6.20 5.23
C LEU A 188 13.69 -7.39 6.19
N GLN A 189 14.71 -8.24 6.11
CA GLN A 189 14.86 -9.40 7.00
C GLN A 189 14.96 -9.00 8.48
N GLU A 190 15.67 -7.92 8.77
CA GLU A 190 15.84 -7.41 10.15
C GLU A 190 14.63 -6.58 10.60
N GLY A 191 13.98 -5.87 9.67
CA GLY A 191 12.98 -4.87 9.97
C GLY A 191 11.52 -5.33 9.90
N LEU A 192 11.24 -6.55 9.47
CA LEU A 192 9.90 -7.11 9.37
C LEU A 192 9.63 -8.14 10.47
N SER A 193 8.39 -8.14 10.96
CA SER A 193 7.92 -9.08 11.99
C SER A 193 7.10 -10.22 11.37
N ARG A 194 6.28 -9.91 10.36
CA ARG A 194 5.44 -10.88 9.66
C ARG A 194 5.06 -10.37 8.27
N VAL A 195 4.51 -11.27 7.47
CA VAL A 195 3.80 -10.96 6.23
C VAL A 195 2.32 -11.36 6.32
N ILE A 196 1.48 -10.78 5.48
CA ILE A 196 0.05 -11.15 5.37
C ILE A 196 -0.33 -11.19 3.88
N PHE A 197 -0.97 -12.29 3.46
CA PHE A 197 -1.51 -12.48 2.12
C PHE A 197 -3.02 -12.31 2.09
N THR A 198 -3.52 -11.47 1.19
CA THR A 198 -4.96 -11.33 0.97
C THR A 198 -5.26 -10.96 -0.49
N GLY A 199 -6.54 -10.87 -0.81
CA GLY A 199 -7.04 -10.35 -2.08
C GLY A 199 -8.20 -9.39 -1.83
N VAL A 200 -8.79 -8.86 -2.90
CA VAL A 200 -10.01 -8.05 -2.80
C VAL A 200 -11.13 -8.90 -2.18
N GLY A 201 -11.88 -8.30 -1.26
CA GLY A 201 -12.94 -8.96 -0.50
C GLY A 201 -14.25 -8.19 -0.57
N GLU A 202 -15.32 -8.87 -0.18
CA GLU A 202 -16.66 -8.28 -0.06
C GLU A 202 -16.78 -7.37 1.17
N GLY A 203 -17.83 -6.56 1.19
CA GLY A 203 -18.16 -5.70 2.32
C GLY A 203 -18.67 -6.45 3.57
N PRO A 204 -19.13 -5.70 4.59
CA PRO A 204 -19.68 -6.29 5.81
C PRO A 204 -20.85 -7.24 5.54
N ILE A 205 -20.82 -8.42 6.18
CA ILE A 205 -21.88 -9.43 6.09
C ILE A 205 -22.55 -9.64 7.45
N SER A 206 -23.85 -9.94 7.44
CA SER A 206 -24.55 -10.39 8.65
C SER A 206 -24.19 -11.85 8.95
N VAL A 207 -23.76 -12.12 10.18
CA VAL A 207 -23.49 -13.48 10.67
C VAL A 207 -24.51 -13.88 11.73
N LYS A 208 -24.78 -15.19 11.87
CA LYS A 208 -25.67 -15.72 12.91
C LYS A 208 -24.97 -15.84 14.28
N GLU A 209 -23.64 -15.86 14.28
CA GLU A 209 -22.84 -15.93 15.48
C GLU A 209 -22.95 -14.61 16.26
N SER A 210 -23.22 -14.70 17.56
CA SER A 210 -23.34 -13.55 18.46
C SER A 210 -22.33 -13.72 19.60
N LEU A 211 -21.60 -12.66 19.90
CA LEU A 211 -20.76 -12.58 21.10
C LEU A 211 -21.57 -12.21 22.36
N LEU A 212 -22.83 -11.83 22.19
CA LEU A 212 -23.78 -11.67 23.29
C LEU A 212 -24.32 -13.05 23.66
N LYS A 213 -24.09 -13.44 24.93
CA LYS A 213 -24.66 -14.64 25.55
C LYS A 213 -26.13 -14.45 25.89
#